data_AF-A0A353LLN1-F1
#
_entry.id   AF-A0A353LLN1-F1
#
_cell.length_a   1.000
_cell.length_b   1.000
_cell.length_c   1.000
_cell.angle_alpha   90.00
_cell.angle_beta   90.00
_cell.angle_gamma   90.00
#
_symmetry.space_group_name_H-M   'P 1'
#
loop_
_entity.id
_entity.type
_entity.pdbx_description
1 polymer ?
#
loop_
_entity_poly.entity_id
_entity_poly.type
_entity_poly.pdbx_seq_one_letter_code
_entity_poly.pdbx_strand_id
1 'polypeptide(L)'
;EYIQGNHVKPADEPLLEEKFRNLPGNPPVDEVIAHIQESVPLLAGLTTLQLREFLIDSDIHTPVKGDIVFERNDYTNSFFSIVDGGVDIQVNPDDPSITVGLGQGAFFGEMGLLSGRRRTATVLASQPSLLIETPRRTMIKLINSVEAVKRVMDEVAVGRQIQTYIAPGIPMDELEELIHAVQVEEFDQGEVLFREGDAGDCLYLIQRGSVTVSREIGGKESVISYVAAGNYVGEMALISNAPRSATIKAAVPVEALRLDGEKFQELMARNPSVRQLMEDKYRGRMLENIESTKQPQAGGIIQFLVEQGLGEATDVLLIDESLCVRCDNCEKACAETHFGQSRLNREAGPTYESIHVPTSCRHCEHPHCMVDCPPDALRRNPNGEVYVSDSCIGCGNCERNCPYGVIHMAAPQPKKPGLLQWLLFGRGPGPGQPDAEWLAAQGKGGAKKAVKCDMCKDIEGGASCVRACPTGAALRVNPSEFFKIVSQGR
;
A
#
# COMPACT_ATOMS: atom_id res chain seq x y z
N GLU A 1 38.61 21.17 10.79
CA GLU A 1 38.48 22.11 11.92
C GLU A 1 39.85 22.49 12.45
N TYR A 2 40.00 23.59 13.19
CA TYR A 2 41.27 23.96 13.82
C TYR A 2 41.16 23.87 15.34
N ILE A 3 41.96 23.00 15.96
CA ILE A 3 42.16 23.01 17.41
C ILE A 3 43.58 23.52 17.64
N GLN A 4 43.71 24.67 18.31
CA GLN A 4 45.00 25.31 18.59
C GLN A 4 45.84 25.60 17.32
N GLY A 5 45.19 25.93 16.19
CA GLY A 5 45.88 26.25 14.93
C GLY A 5 46.37 25.03 14.13
N ASN A 6 46.15 23.81 14.63
CA ASN A 6 46.44 22.59 13.90
C ASN A 6 45.20 22.12 13.13
N HIS A 7 45.39 21.69 11.89
CA HIS A 7 44.32 21.09 11.10
C HIS A 7 43.94 19.74 11.73
N VAL A 8 42.74 19.66 12.30
CA VAL A 8 42.21 18.44 12.90
C VAL A 8 41.15 17.89 11.96
N LYS A 9 41.33 16.62 11.57
CA LYS A 9 40.32 15.85 10.85
C LYS A 9 39.08 15.71 11.73
N PRO A 10 37.87 15.94 11.20
CA PRO A 10 36.63 15.69 11.93
C PRO A 10 36.58 14.28 12.53
N ALA A 11 35.90 14.11 13.66
CA ALA A 11 35.87 12.82 14.38
C ALA A 11 35.21 11.68 13.57
N ASP A 12 34.32 12.04 12.64
CA ASP A 12 33.62 11.16 11.70
C ASP A 12 34.41 10.85 10.42
N GLU A 13 35.54 11.53 10.18
CA GLU A 13 36.36 11.37 8.97
C GLU A 13 36.74 9.89 8.70
N PRO A 14 37.20 9.09 9.69
CA PRO A 14 37.56 7.70 9.44
C PRO A 14 36.38 6.83 9.00
N LEU A 15 35.16 7.16 9.45
CA LEU A 15 33.95 6.43 9.08
C LEU A 15 33.58 6.69 7.61
N LEU A 16 33.72 7.93 7.17
CA LEU A 16 33.48 8.32 5.78
C LEU A 16 34.58 7.80 4.85
N GLU A 17 35.86 7.86 5.26
CA GLU A 17 36.97 7.23 4.53
C GLU A 17 36.74 5.74 4.29
N GLU A 18 36.19 5.03 5.29
CA GLU A 18 35.83 3.62 5.13
C GLU A 18 34.70 3.41 4.12
N LYS A 19 33.64 4.22 4.15
CA LYS A 19 32.54 4.14 3.18
C LYS A 19 32.98 4.45 1.76
N PHE A 20 33.92 5.38 1.58
CA PHE A 20 34.41 5.81 0.26
C PHE A 20 35.59 5.00 -0.26
N ARG A 21 36.13 4.05 0.51
CA ARG A 21 37.34 3.28 0.17
C ARG A 21 37.25 2.55 -1.18
N ASN A 22 36.04 2.15 -1.57
CA ASN A 22 35.79 1.41 -2.81
C ASN A 22 35.54 2.33 -4.02
N LEU A 23 35.53 3.65 -3.84
CA LEU A 23 35.38 4.58 -4.95
C LEU A 23 36.63 4.55 -5.85
N PRO A 24 36.47 4.63 -7.18
CA PRO A 24 37.59 4.72 -8.10
C PRO A 24 38.53 5.88 -7.73
N GLY A 25 39.81 5.59 -7.54
CA GLY A 25 40.83 6.60 -7.21
C GLY A 25 40.96 6.94 -5.72
N ASN A 26 40.11 6.38 -4.84
CA ASN A 26 40.11 6.65 -3.39
C ASN A 26 40.22 8.15 -3.04
N PRO A 27 39.28 8.99 -3.54
CA PRO A 27 39.32 10.44 -3.35
C PRO A 27 39.19 10.83 -1.86
N PRO A 28 39.77 11.98 -1.46
CA PRO A 28 39.53 12.56 -0.13
C PRO A 28 38.05 12.78 0.17
N VAL A 29 37.65 12.64 1.43
CA VAL A 29 36.26 12.81 1.90
C VAL A 29 35.67 14.16 1.47
N ASP A 30 36.43 15.25 1.62
CA ASP A 30 35.96 16.59 1.26
C ASP A 30 35.68 16.75 -0.25
N GLU A 31 36.44 16.07 -1.11
CA GLU A 31 36.20 16.08 -2.56
C GLU A 31 34.92 15.31 -2.91
N VAL A 32 34.70 14.16 -2.26
CA VAL A 32 33.47 13.37 -2.44
C VAL A 32 32.25 14.15 -1.99
N ILE A 33 32.33 14.81 -0.83
CA ILE A 33 31.23 15.65 -0.30
C ILE A 33 30.90 16.79 -1.26
N ALA A 34 31.92 17.52 -1.75
CA ALA A 34 31.72 18.60 -2.70
C ALA A 34 31.06 18.10 -3.99
N HIS A 35 31.52 16.96 -4.51
CA HIS A 35 30.94 16.32 -5.70
C HIS A 35 29.47 15.92 -5.50
N ILE A 36 29.11 15.38 -4.33
CA ILE A 36 27.72 15.04 -3.98
C ILE A 36 26.85 16.30 -3.96
N GLN A 37 27.32 17.40 -3.34
CA GLN A 37 26.56 18.65 -3.27
C GLN A 37 26.36 19.30 -4.64
N GLU A 38 27.34 19.19 -5.53
CA GLU A 38 27.24 19.69 -6.90
C GLU A 38 26.34 18.81 -7.77
N SER A 39 26.43 17.49 -7.61
CA SER A 39 25.76 16.53 -8.48
C SER A 39 24.33 16.19 -8.09
N VAL A 40 23.96 16.34 -6.81
CA VAL A 40 22.64 15.95 -6.29
C VAL A 40 21.86 17.18 -5.79
N PRO A 41 20.97 17.75 -6.62
CA PRO A 41 20.19 18.95 -6.27
C PRO A 41 19.43 18.84 -4.95
N LEU A 42 18.93 17.64 -4.63
CA LEU A 42 18.23 17.34 -3.39
C LEU A 42 19.10 17.62 -2.14
N LEU A 43 20.41 17.39 -2.23
CA LEU A 43 21.36 17.50 -1.12
C LEU A 43 22.19 18.80 -1.19
N ALA A 44 22.10 19.55 -2.28
CA ALA A 44 22.87 20.79 -2.50
C ALA A 44 22.63 21.86 -1.42
N GLY A 45 21.42 21.89 -0.85
CA GLY A 45 21.05 22.85 0.20
C GLY A 45 21.54 22.48 1.62
N LEU A 46 22.17 21.33 1.82
CA LEU A 46 22.66 20.90 3.12
C LEU A 46 23.99 21.56 3.47
N THR A 47 24.18 21.89 4.74
CA THR A 47 25.51 22.26 5.24
C THR A 47 26.44 21.04 5.21
N THR A 48 27.76 21.27 5.11
CA THR A 48 28.76 20.19 5.15
C THR A 48 28.58 19.28 6.35
N LEU A 49 28.26 19.83 7.54
CA LEU A 49 28.03 19.03 8.74
C LEU A 49 26.77 18.14 8.63
N GLN A 50 25.66 18.68 8.12
CA GLN A 50 24.43 17.91 7.92
C GLN A 50 24.62 16.80 6.89
N LEU A 51 25.34 17.07 5.80
CA LEU A 51 25.60 16.07 4.78
C LEU A 51 26.51 14.95 5.31
N ARG A 52 27.52 15.29 6.12
CA ARG A 52 28.36 14.28 6.78
C ARG A 52 27.56 13.38 7.72
N GLU A 53 26.73 13.96 8.59
CA GLU A 53 25.83 13.20 9.47
C GLU A 53 24.92 12.28 8.67
N PHE A 54 24.34 12.79 7.57
CA PHE A 54 23.48 12.03 6.67
C PHE A 54 24.20 10.86 6.00
N LEU A 55 25.45 11.05 5.56
CA LEU A 55 26.25 10.03 4.89
C LEU A 55 26.77 8.94 5.83
N ILE A 56 26.94 9.25 7.12
CA ILE A 56 27.28 8.22 8.12
C ILE A 56 26.17 7.16 8.23
N ASP A 57 24.91 7.61 8.17
CA ASP A 57 23.73 6.74 8.23
C ASP A 57 23.33 6.15 6.86
N SER A 58 24.01 6.52 5.77
CA SER A 58 23.72 6.07 4.39
C SER A 58 24.81 5.16 3.85
N ASP A 59 24.48 4.28 2.91
CA ASP A 59 25.44 3.37 2.27
C ASP A 59 25.76 3.79 0.84
N ILE A 60 26.98 3.48 0.39
CA ILE A 60 27.50 3.87 -0.92
C ILE A 60 27.58 2.64 -1.81
N HIS A 61 26.94 2.71 -2.97
CA HIS A 61 26.90 1.62 -3.94
C HIS A 61 27.50 2.05 -5.28
N THR A 62 28.26 1.15 -5.89
CA THR A 62 28.89 1.37 -7.21
C THR A 62 28.49 0.27 -8.21
N PRO A 63 27.20 0.13 -8.54
CA PRO A 63 26.76 -0.91 -9.46
C PRO A 63 27.29 -0.68 -10.88
N VAL A 64 27.50 -1.77 -11.60
CA VAL A 64 27.83 -1.73 -13.03
C VAL A 64 26.59 -2.04 -13.87
N LYS A 65 26.66 -1.80 -15.18
CA LYS A 65 25.54 -1.99 -16.09
C LYS A 65 24.94 -3.40 -15.95
N GLY A 66 23.63 -3.46 -15.72
CA GLY A 66 22.85 -4.69 -15.57
C GLY A 66 22.70 -5.18 -14.13
N ASP A 67 23.42 -4.61 -13.17
CA ASP A 67 23.23 -4.94 -11.76
C ASP A 67 21.84 -4.47 -11.30
N ILE A 68 21.15 -5.33 -10.55
CA ILE A 68 19.85 -5.00 -9.94
C ILE A 68 20.12 -4.22 -8.66
N VAL A 69 19.56 -3.02 -8.56
CA VAL A 69 19.61 -2.19 -7.33
C VAL A 69 18.57 -2.68 -6.34
N PHE A 70 17.33 -2.87 -6.80
CA PHE A 70 16.28 -3.58 -6.07
C PHE A 70 15.24 -4.14 -7.04
N GLU A 71 14.48 -5.13 -6.56
CA GLU A 71 13.42 -5.78 -7.33
C GLU A 71 12.04 -5.23 -6.96
N ARG A 72 11.12 -5.26 -7.93
CA ARG A 72 9.70 -5.01 -7.68
C ARG A 72 9.19 -5.92 -6.57
N ASN A 73 8.32 -5.39 -5.73
CA ASN A 73 7.75 -6.05 -4.55
C ASN A 73 8.73 -6.31 -3.39
N ASP A 74 9.99 -5.89 -3.50
CA ASP A 74 10.87 -5.82 -2.35
C ASP A 74 10.30 -4.85 -1.28
N TYR A 75 10.58 -5.21 -0.02
CA TYR A 75 10.20 -4.53 1.21
C TYR A 75 11.26 -3.55 1.71
N THR A 76 12.40 -3.44 1.00
CA THR A 76 13.29 -2.30 1.22
C THR A 76 12.53 -1.00 1.00
N ASN A 77 12.78 -0.06 1.88
CA ASN A 77 12.14 1.26 1.88
C ASN A 77 13.20 2.37 1.92
N SER A 78 14.44 2.02 1.60
CA SER A 78 15.55 2.94 1.44
C SER A 78 15.37 3.81 0.21
N PHE A 79 15.94 4.99 0.26
CA PHE A 79 15.90 6.01 -0.77
C PHE A 79 17.25 6.04 -1.48
N PHE A 80 17.28 6.17 -2.80
CA PHE A 80 18.52 6.17 -3.57
C PHE A 80 18.72 7.51 -4.28
N SER A 81 19.88 8.14 -4.08
CA SER A 81 20.30 9.32 -4.86
C SER A 81 21.37 8.92 -5.88
N ILE A 82 21.26 9.40 -7.12
CA ILE A 82 22.22 9.14 -8.20
C ILE A 82 23.25 10.26 -8.22
N VAL A 83 24.45 9.99 -7.72
CA VAL A 83 25.56 10.95 -7.72
C VAL A 83 26.24 10.96 -9.09
N ASP A 84 26.50 9.78 -9.67
CA ASP A 84 27.03 9.61 -11.02
C ASP A 84 26.32 8.46 -11.73
N GLY A 85 26.28 8.52 -13.06
CA GLY A 85 25.76 7.43 -13.88
C GLY A 85 24.24 7.52 -14.09
N GLY A 86 23.57 6.37 -14.00
CA GLY A 86 22.14 6.28 -14.26
C GLY A 86 21.55 4.88 -14.06
N VAL A 87 20.23 4.82 -13.93
CA VAL A 87 19.47 3.59 -13.73
C VAL A 87 18.30 3.51 -14.69
N ASP A 88 17.86 2.30 -14.99
CA ASP A 88 16.66 2.00 -15.77
C ASP A 88 15.59 1.40 -14.83
N ILE A 89 14.41 2.02 -14.80
CA ILE A 89 13.25 1.56 -14.04
C ILE A 89 12.36 0.70 -14.94
N GLN A 90 12.20 -0.58 -14.63
CA GLN A 90 11.25 -1.47 -15.32
C GLN A 90 9.82 -1.21 -14.82
N VAL A 91 9.04 -0.49 -15.64
CA VAL A 91 7.68 -0.04 -15.28
C VAL A 91 6.61 -1.11 -15.54
N ASN A 92 6.79 -1.95 -16.57
CA ASN A 92 5.83 -2.99 -16.93
C ASN A 92 6.26 -4.37 -16.37
N PRO A 93 5.45 -5.01 -15.49
CA PRO A 93 5.76 -6.34 -14.99
C PRO A 93 5.65 -7.44 -16.05
N ASP A 94 4.83 -7.23 -17.08
CA ASP A 94 4.57 -8.19 -18.16
C ASP A 94 5.57 -8.03 -19.33
N ASP A 95 6.23 -6.87 -19.42
CA ASP A 95 7.25 -6.58 -20.43
C ASP A 95 8.47 -5.85 -19.81
N PRO A 96 9.52 -6.60 -19.42
CA PRO A 96 10.73 -6.05 -18.82
C PRO A 96 11.54 -5.12 -19.73
N SER A 97 11.22 -5.04 -21.03
CA SER A 97 11.92 -4.17 -21.99
C SER A 97 11.48 -2.71 -21.91
N ILE A 98 10.32 -2.43 -21.30
CA ILE A 98 9.81 -1.09 -21.13
C ILE A 98 10.43 -0.47 -19.88
N THR A 99 11.45 0.37 -20.10
CA THR A 99 12.17 1.05 -19.03
C THR A 99 12.06 2.58 -19.11
N VAL A 100 12.16 3.23 -17.95
CA VAL A 100 12.33 4.68 -17.81
C VAL A 100 13.70 4.95 -17.21
N GLY A 101 14.54 5.67 -17.93
CA GLY A 101 15.89 6.01 -17.48
C GLY A 101 15.90 7.20 -16.52
N LEU A 102 16.69 7.10 -15.45
CA LEU A 102 17.06 8.20 -14.57
C LEU A 102 18.57 8.43 -14.62
N GLY A 103 18.98 9.68 -14.78
CA GLY A 103 20.39 10.08 -14.83
C GLY A 103 20.89 10.71 -13.53
N GLN A 104 22.14 11.15 -13.56
CA GLN A 104 22.80 11.93 -12.51
C GLN A 104 21.91 13.06 -11.95
N GLY A 105 21.93 13.21 -10.63
CA GLY A 105 21.15 14.18 -9.87
C GLY A 105 19.71 13.79 -9.58
N ALA A 106 19.17 12.79 -10.30
CA ALA A 106 17.87 12.20 -9.96
C ALA A 106 17.98 11.26 -8.74
N PHE A 107 16.82 10.88 -8.22
CA PHE A 107 16.72 9.91 -7.12
C PHE A 107 15.58 8.93 -7.37
N PHE A 108 15.51 7.84 -6.62
CA PHE A 108 14.42 6.87 -6.71
C PHE A 108 14.16 6.13 -5.40
N GLY A 109 12.99 5.52 -5.29
CA GLY A 109 12.56 4.82 -4.08
C GLY A 109 11.75 5.67 -3.09
N GLU A 110 11.50 6.93 -3.43
CA GLU A 110 10.65 7.88 -2.72
C GLU A 110 9.22 7.36 -2.49
N MET A 111 8.68 6.57 -3.43
CA MET A 111 7.35 6.00 -3.27
C MET A 111 7.28 5.06 -2.07
N GLY A 112 8.29 4.20 -1.89
CA GLY A 112 8.35 3.30 -0.72
C GLY A 112 8.60 4.05 0.58
N LEU A 113 9.31 5.18 0.52
CA LEU A 113 9.55 6.06 1.65
C LEU A 113 8.26 6.75 2.13
N LEU A 114 7.57 7.45 1.21
CA LEU A 114 6.41 8.30 1.54
C LEU A 114 5.14 7.47 1.78
N SER A 115 4.83 6.55 0.86
CA SER A 115 3.58 5.78 0.94
C SER A 115 3.68 4.53 1.82
N GLY A 116 4.89 4.07 2.16
CA GLY A 116 5.09 2.77 2.83
C GLY A 116 4.72 1.56 1.98
N ARG A 117 4.44 1.77 0.69
CA ARG A 117 4.19 0.71 -0.29
C ARG A 117 5.52 0.03 -0.68
N ARG A 118 5.43 -1.17 -1.27
CA ARG A 118 6.59 -1.91 -1.80
C ARG A 118 7.26 -1.13 -2.94
N ARG A 119 8.44 -1.60 -3.35
CA ARG A 119 9.03 -1.22 -4.65
C ARG A 119 8.01 -1.50 -5.76
N THR A 120 7.57 -0.45 -6.45
CA THR A 120 6.57 -0.52 -7.52
C THR A 120 7.15 -1.03 -8.84
N ALA A 121 8.48 -1.01 -8.95
CA ALA A 121 9.25 -1.37 -10.14
C ALA A 121 10.57 -2.04 -9.74
N THR A 122 11.18 -2.76 -10.67
CA THR A 122 12.57 -3.23 -10.57
C THR A 122 13.48 -2.15 -11.13
N VAL A 123 14.61 -1.89 -10.46
CA VAL A 123 15.57 -0.88 -10.90
C VAL A 123 16.92 -1.53 -11.16
N LEU A 124 17.49 -1.27 -12.34
CA LEU A 124 18.78 -1.78 -12.76
C LEU A 124 19.72 -0.63 -13.09
N ALA A 125 21.02 -0.80 -12.84
CA ALA A 125 22.01 0.17 -13.30
C ALA A 125 22.10 0.14 -14.84
N SER A 126 21.91 1.29 -15.49
CA SER A 126 21.99 1.41 -16.95
C SER A 126 23.44 1.55 -17.43
N GLN A 127 24.32 2.03 -16.55
CA GLN A 127 25.75 2.22 -16.72
C GLN A 127 26.46 2.15 -15.34
N PRO A 128 27.81 2.11 -15.28
CA PRO A 128 28.54 2.28 -14.03
C PRO A 128 28.07 3.54 -13.31
N SER A 129 27.60 3.39 -12.07
CA SER A 129 26.92 4.44 -11.33
C SER A 129 27.43 4.56 -9.91
N LEU A 130 27.27 5.73 -9.31
CA LEU A 130 27.51 5.97 -7.88
C LEU A 130 26.18 6.34 -7.23
N LEU A 131 25.70 5.48 -6.33
CA LEU A 131 24.42 5.64 -5.66
C LEU A 131 24.62 5.80 -4.15
N ILE A 132 23.84 6.69 -3.54
CA ILE A 132 23.72 6.80 -2.08
C ILE A 132 22.40 6.13 -1.68
N GLU A 133 22.46 5.03 -0.94
CA GLU A 133 21.31 4.41 -0.30
C GLU A 133 21.09 4.98 1.09
N THR A 134 19.94 5.59 1.32
CA THR A 134 19.58 6.22 2.59
C THR A 134 18.44 5.45 3.25
N PRO A 135 18.60 4.95 4.48
CA PRO A 135 17.53 4.30 5.22
C PRO A 135 16.32 5.21 5.46
N ARG A 136 15.12 4.63 5.49
CA ARG A 136 13.85 5.37 5.68
C ARG A 136 13.88 6.33 6.87
N ARG A 137 14.39 5.88 8.01
CA ARG A 137 14.45 6.69 9.25
C ARG A 137 15.29 7.95 9.05
N THR A 138 16.44 7.81 8.40
CA THR A 138 17.38 8.91 8.11
C THR A 138 16.75 9.89 7.14
N MET A 139 16.12 9.40 6.06
CA MET A 139 15.50 10.27 5.08
C MET A 139 14.27 11.01 5.66
N ILE A 140 13.43 10.36 6.47
CA ILE A 140 12.32 11.04 7.16
C ILE A 140 12.85 12.11 8.11
N LYS A 141 13.92 11.84 8.86
CA LYS A 141 14.56 12.85 9.71
C LYS A 141 15.02 14.05 8.87
N LEU A 142 15.62 13.82 7.71
CA LEU A 142 16.09 14.88 6.82
C LEU A 142 14.93 15.73 6.30
N ILE A 143 13.87 15.09 5.76
CA ILE A 143 12.67 15.76 5.25
C ILE A 143 12.03 16.64 6.33
N ASN A 144 11.92 16.14 7.56
CA ASN A 144 11.33 16.89 8.67
C ASN A 144 12.22 18.02 9.19
N SER A 145 13.52 17.98 8.89
CA SER A 145 14.50 18.96 9.41
C SER A 145 14.90 20.02 8.38
N VAL A 146 14.69 19.76 7.09
CA VAL A 146 15.17 20.63 6.00
C VAL A 146 14.05 20.87 4.99
N GLU A 147 13.42 22.03 5.06
CA GLU A 147 12.27 22.40 4.22
C GLU A 147 12.57 22.35 2.71
N ALA A 148 13.79 22.71 2.30
CA ALA A 148 14.21 22.62 0.90
C ALA A 148 14.18 21.17 0.37
N VAL A 149 14.59 20.20 1.20
CA VAL A 149 14.55 18.77 0.86
C VAL A 149 13.10 18.30 0.77
N LYS A 150 12.26 18.68 1.76
CA LYS A 150 10.83 18.36 1.77
C LYS A 150 10.15 18.83 0.49
N ARG A 151 10.37 20.09 0.09
CA ARG A 151 9.77 20.67 -1.11
C ARG A 151 10.12 19.88 -2.38
N VAL A 152 11.41 19.61 -2.61
CA VAL A 152 11.86 18.84 -3.78
C VAL A 152 11.30 17.42 -3.76
N MET A 153 11.24 16.78 -2.59
CA MET A 153 10.65 15.45 -2.44
C MET A 153 9.16 15.44 -2.79
N ASP A 154 8.40 16.40 -2.27
CA ASP A 154 6.96 16.50 -2.52
C ASP A 154 6.69 16.76 -4.01
N GLU A 155 7.41 17.71 -4.63
CA GLU A 155 7.26 18.05 -6.06
C GLU A 155 7.57 16.86 -6.98
N VAL A 156 8.69 16.16 -6.75
CA VAL A 156 9.06 14.99 -7.56
C VAL A 156 8.09 13.82 -7.33
N ALA A 157 7.66 13.59 -6.07
CA ALA A 157 6.70 12.54 -5.76
C ALA A 157 5.34 12.80 -6.42
N VAL A 158 4.84 14.04 -6.39
CA VAL A 158 3.62 14.45 -7.10
C VAL A 158 3.78 14.25 -8.60
N GLY A 159 4.87 14.75 -9.18
CA GLY A 159 5.09 14.64 -10.63
C GLY A 159 5.18 13.20 -11.12
N ARG A 160 5.83 12.31 -10.36
CA ARG A 160 5.88 10.88 -10.68
C ARG A 160 4.53 10.20 -10.59
N GLN A 161 3.70 10.55 -9.62
CA GLN A 161 2.34 10.03 -9.54
C GLN A 161 1.50 10.49 -10.74
N ILE A 162 1.61 11.75 -11.14
CA ILE A 162 0.93 12.26 -12.34
C ILE A 162 1.45 11.55 -13.59
N GLN A 163 2.76 11.43 -13.76
CA GLN A 163 3.36 10.71 -14.88
C GLN A 163 2.91 9.25 -14.93
N THR A 164 2.84 8.57 -13.78
CA THR A 164 2.48 7.15 -13.72
C THR A 164 0.99 6.92 -14.00
N TYR A 165 0.11 7.72 -13.38
CA TYR A 165 -1.33 7.44 -13.36
C TYR A 165 -2.15 8.26 -14.35
N ILE A 166 -1.68 9.45 -14.73
CA ILE A 166 -2.40 10.41 -15.58
C ILE A 166 -1.79 10.50 -16.97
N ALA A 167 -0.47 10.68 -17.06
CA ALA A 167 0.22 11.01 -18.30
C ALA A 167 1.42 10.06 -18.56
N PRO A 168 1.17 8.75 -18.71
CA PRO A 168 2.23 7.78 -18.93
C PRO A 168 3.00 8.09 -20.23
N GLY A 169 4.33 8.08 -20.13
CA GLY A 169 5.21 8.37 -21.25
C GLY A 169 5.45 9.86 -21.53
N ILE A 170 4.85 10.77 -20.75
CA ILE A 170 5.15 12.20 -20.85
C ILE A 170 6.36 12.56 -19.98
N PRO A 171 7.38 13.25 -20.52
CA PRO A 171 8.52 13.74 -19.74
C PRO A 171 8.11 14.65 -18.57
N MET A 172 8.89 14.64 -17.49
CA MET A 172 8.57 15.39 -16.26
C MET A 172 8.56 16.92 -16.45
N ASP A 173 9.41 17.43 -17.33
CA ASP A 173 9.49 18.85 -17.70
C ASP A 173 8.21 19.33 -18.40
N GLU A 174 7.57 18.48 -19.20
CA GLU A 174 6.26 18.80 -19.80
C GLU A 174 5.10 18.82 -18.77
N LEU A 175 5.31 18.23 -17.59
CA LEU A 175 4.32 18.18 -16.51
C LEU A 175 4.50 19.31 -15.49
N GLU A 176 5.57 20.11 -15.58
CA GLU A 176 5.96 21.10 -14.56
C GLU A 176 4.83 22.08 -14.22
N GLU A 177 4.16 22.64 -15.23
CA GLU A 177 3.04 23.57 -15.04
C GLU A 177 1.86 22.94 -14.28
N LEU A 178 1.59 21.66 -14.54
CA LEU A 178 0.53 20.92 -13.88
C LEU A 178 0.93 20.56 -12.45
N ILE A 179 2.19 20.13 -12.24
CA ILE A 179 2.74 19.80 -10.92
C ILE A 179 2.68 21.01 -9.98
N HIS A 180 3.07 22.19 -10.46
CA HIS A 180 3.06 23.42 -9.66
C HIS A 180 1.65 23.92 -9.31
N ALA A 181 0.63 23.51 -10.07
CA ALA A 181 -0.77 23.86 -9.84
C ALA A 181 -1.51 22.85 -8.95
N VAL A 182 -0.88 21.74 -8.57
CA VAL A 182 -1.50 20.69 -7.77
C VAL A 182 -1.70 21.14 -6.33
N GLN A 183 -2.85 20.78 -5.77
CA GLN A 183 -3.16 20.97 -4.35
C GLN A 183 -3.39 19.61 -3.70
N VAL A 184 -2.83 19.41 -2.51
CA VAL A 184 -3.12 18.22 -1.68
C VAL A 184 -4.36 18.54 -0.84
N GLU A 185 -5.40 17.73 -0.99
CA GLU A 185 -6.64 17.84 -0.21
C GLU A 185 -6.87 16.55 0.59
N GLU A 186 -7.22 16.71 1.87
CA GLU A 186 -7.56 15.63 2.79
C GLU A 186 -9.07 15.63 3.02
N PHE A 187 -9.67 14.44 3.05
CA PHE A 187 -11.09 14.23 3.25
C PHE A 187 -11.30 13.17 4.33
N ASP A 188 -12.09 13.48 5.34
CA ASP A 188 -12.54 12.50 6.32
C ASP A 188 -13.54 11.51 5.71
N GLN A 189 -13.72 10.36 6.36
CA GLN A 189 -14.69 9.37 5.92
C GLN A 189 -16.10 9.99 5.80
N GLY A 190 -16.72 9.83 4.64
CA GLY A 190 -18.06 10.35 4.34
C GLY A 190 -18.08 11.77 3.80
N GLU A 191 -16.95 12.48 3.74
CA GLU A 191 -16.87 13.79 3.11
C GLU A 191 -16.98 13.70 1.58
N VAL A 192 -17.59 14.72 0.98
CA VAL A 192 -17.87 14.78 -0.46
C VAL A 192 -16.80 15.61 -1.14
N LEU A 193 -16.12 15.01 -2.12
CA LEU A 193 -15.13 15.70 -2.95
C LEU A 193 -15.83 16.65 -3.94
N PHE A 194 -16.87 16.15 -4.62
CA PHE A 194 -17.78 16.93 -5.45
C PHE A 194 -19.10 16.18 -5.66
N ARG A 195 -20.16 16.91 -6.05
CA ARG A 195 -21.51 16.37 -6.25
C ARG A 195 -21.85 16.24 -7.73
N GLU A 196 -22.76 15.32 -8.03
CA GLU A 196 -23.42 15.26 -9.34
C GLU A 196 -24.04 16.63 -9.66
N GLY A 197 -23.80 17.15 -10.87
CA GLY A 197 -24.27 18.47 -11.30
C GLY A 197 -23.34 19.64 -11.00
N ASP A 198 -22.29 19.46 -10.19
CA ASP A 198 -21.28 20.51 -9.97
C ASP A 198 -20.49 20.83 -11.25
N ALA A 199 -19.79 21.97 -11.26
CA ALA A 199 -18.89 22.30 -12.36
C ALA A 199 -17.68 21.35 -12.42
N GLY A 200 -17.23 21.03 -13.63
CA GLY A 200 -16.02 20.26 -13.90
C GLY A 200 -14.80 21.16 -14.00
N ASP A 201 -14.22 21.57 -12.87
CA ASP A 201 -13.09 22.52 -12.80
C ASP A 201 -11.74 21.87 -12.47
N CYS A 202 -11.75 20.60 -12.06
CA CYS A 202 -10.57 19.88 -11.62
C CYS A 202 -10.67 18.37 -11.79
N LEU A 203 -9.54 17.68 -11.64
CA LEU A 203 -9.43 16.23 -11.56
C LEU A 203 -8.79 15.86 -10.23
N TYR A 204 -9.28 14.81 -9.58
CA TYR A 204 -8.68 14.29 -8.35
C TYR A 204 -7.93 12.99 -8.62
N LEU A 205 -6.64 12.92 -8.28
CA LEU A 205 -5.88 11.67 -8.18
C LEU A 205 -5.84 11.21 -6.72
N ILE A 206 -6.37 10.03 -6.44
CA ILE A 206 -6.44 9.48 -5.08
C ILE A 206 -5.07 8.94 -4.70
N GLN A 207 -4.37 9.56 -3.75
CA GLN A 207 -3.05 9.10 -3.28
C GLN A 207 -3.19 8.02 -2.22
N ARG A 208 -4.09 8.25 -1.26
CA ARG A 208 -4.38 7.36 -0.13
C ARG A 208 -5.88 7.27 0.11
N GLY A 209 -6.31 6.13 0.63
CA GLY A 209 -7.71 5.85 0.87
C GLY A 209 -8.47 5.46 -0.40
N SER A 210 -9.78 5.68 -0.37
CA SER A 210 -10.68 5.32 -1.46
C SER A 210 -11.97 6.12 -1.41
N VAL A 211 -12.65 6.20 -2.55
CA VAL A 211 -13.90 6.94 -2.73
C VAL A 211 -14.99 6.04 -3.33
N THR A 212 -16.23 6.37 -3.02
CA THR A 212 -17.42 5.83 -3.68
C THR A 212 -17.90 6.79 -4.75
N VAL A 213 -18.41 6.24 -5.85
CA VAL A 213 -19.06 6.96 -6.94
C VAL A 213 -20.55 6.68 -6.83
N SER A 214 -21.37 7.71 -6.65
CA SER A 214 -22.82 7.59 -6.50
C SER A 214 -23.58 8.50 -7.45
N ARG A 215 -24.81 8.11 -7.80
CA ARG A 215 -25.73 8.91 -8.62
C ARG A 215 -27.11 8.95 -8.01
N GLU A 216 -27.84 10.01 -8.29
CA GLU A 216 -29.25 10.07 -7.93
C GLU A 216 -30.11 9.30 -8.94
N ILE A 217 -30.64 8.14 -8.53
CA ILE A 217 -31.51 7.30 -9.35
C ILE A 217 -32.87 7.20 -8.67
N GLY A 218 -33.91 7.78 -9.28
CA GLY A 218 -35.27 7.75 -8.74
C GLY A 218 -35.40 8.45 -7.37
N GLY A 219 -34.65 9.53 -7.15
CA GLY A 219 -34.66 10.30 -5.90
C GLY A 219 -33.90 9.66 -4.74
N LYS A 220 -33.10 8.62 -5.00
CA LYS A 220 -32.21 7.99 -4.02
C LYS A 220 -30.78 7.97 -4.53
N GLU A 221 -29.84 8.24 -3.63
CA GLU A 221 -28.43 8.05 -3.92
C GLU A 221 -28.12 6.56 -4.03
N SER A 222 -27.61 6.14 -5.17
CA SER A 222 -27.16 4.77 -5.43
C SER A 222 -25.67 4.80 -5.71
N VAL A 223 -24.87 4.07 -4.93
CA VAL A 223 -23.47 3.83 -5.26
C VAL A 223 -23.43 2.97 -6.53
N ILE A 224 -22.59 3.34 -7.48
CA ILE A 224 -22.43 2.64 -8.75
C ILE A 224 -21.02 2.08 -8.92
N SER A 225 -20.03 2.69 -8.26
CA SER A 225 -18.64 2.26 -8.39
C SER A 225 -17.82 2.67 -7.16
N TYR A 226 -16.60 2.17 -7.12
CA TYR A 226 -15.61 2.38 -6.08
C TYR A 226 -14.25 2.63 -6.72
N VAL A 227 -13.51 3.62 -6.21
CA VAL A 227 -12.21 4.02 -6.75
C VAL A 227 -11.17 4.07 -5.62
N ALA A 228 -10.16 3.21 -5.72
CA ALA A 228 -9.06 3.14 -4.77
C ALA A 228 -7.89 4.06 -5.16
N ALA A 229 -6.98 4.29 -4.22
CA ALA A 229 -5.72 4.96 -4.45
C ALA A 229 -4.95 4.46 -5.69
N GLY A 230 -4.20 5.37 -6.32
CA GLY A 230 -3.56 5.16 -7.63
C GLY A 230 -4.52 5.29 -8.82
N ASN A 231 -5.77 5.68 -8.59
CA ASN A 231 -6.74 5.99 -9.63
C ASN A 231 -7.26 7.43 -9.44
N TYR A 232 -7.95 7.94 -10.45
CA TYR A 232 -8.46 9.31 -10.47
C TYR A 232 -9.95 9.38 -10.75
N VAL A 233 -10.57 10.52 -10.43
CA VAL A 233 -11.98 10.84 -10.67
C VAL A 233 -12.13 12.28 -11.15
N GLY A 234 -13.23 12.55 -11.84
CA GLY A 234 -13.58 13.90 -12.31
C GLY A 234 -13.17 14.22 -13.74
N GLU A 235 -12.42 13.34 -14.41
CA GLU A 235 -11.98 13.51 -15.80
C GLU A 235 -13.15 13.65 -16.77
N MET A 236 -14.28 12.98 -16.51
CA MET A 236 -15.42 12.96 -17.42
C MET A 236 -15.94 14.37 -17.69
N ALA A 237 -16.00 15.22 -16.67
CA ALA A 237 -16.49 16.58 -16.78
C ALA A 237 -15.53 17.45 -17.60
N LEU A 238 -14.22 17.25 -17.43
CA LEU A 238 -13.18 17.96 -18.18
C LEU A 238 -13.11 17.55 -19.66
N ILE A 239 -13.40 16.28 -19.97
CA ILE A 239 -13.37 15.74 -21.34
C ILE A 239 -14.64 16.10 -22.10
N SER A 240 -15.81 15.92 -21.47
CA SER A 240 -17.12 16.15 -22.11
C SER A 240 -17.57 17.61 -22.08
N ASN A 241 -16.89 18.46 -21.30
CA ASN A 241 -17.30 19.83 -21.01
C ASN A 241 -18.75 19.90 -20.50
N ALA A 242 -19.10 18.96 -19.62
CA ALA A 242 -20.42 18.84 -18.99
C ALA A 242 -20.28 18.86 -17.46
N PRO A 243 -21.36 19.11 -16.70
CA PRO A 243 -21.34 19.01 -15.24
C PRO A 243 -20.89 17.62 -14.76
N ARG A 244 -20.46 17.53 -13.49
CA ARG A 244 -20.07 16.25 -12.86
C ARG A 244 -21.20 15.23 -13.02
N SER A 245 -20.85 14.05 -13.53
CA SER A 245 -21.80 12.98 -13.86
C SER A 245 -22.25 12.15 -12.65
N ALA A 246 -21.57 12.30 -11.51
CA ALA A 246 -21.77 11.54 -10.29
C ALA A 246 -21.23 12.32 -9.09
N THR A 247 -21.71 11.97 -7.90
CA THR A 247 -21.16 12.40 -6.62
C THR A 247 -20.01 11.50 -6.24
N ILE A 248 -18.92 12.09 -5.72
CA ILE A 248 -17.76 11.37 -5.19
C ILE A 248 -17.65 11.62 -3.69
N LYS A 249 -17.64 10.54 -2.91
CA LYS A 249 -17.58 10.60 -1.45
C LYS A 249 -16.47 9.71 -0.90
N ALA A 250 -15.68 10.22 0.04
CA ALA A 250 -14.65 9.48 0.75
C ALA A 250 -15.25 8.23 1.44
N ALA A 251 -14.78 7.05 1.05
CA ALA A 251 -15.20 5.77 1.61
C ALA A 251 -14.49 5.47 2.94
N VAL A 252 -13.25 5.95 3.04
CA VAL A 252 -12.33 5.97 4.19
C VAL A 252 -11.61 7.33 4.17
N PRO A 253 -10.79 7.70 5.17
CA PRO A 253 -9.97 8.91 5.07
C PRO A 253 -9.13 8.92 3.78
N VAL A 254 -9.24 9.99 3.01
CA VAL A 254 -8.64 10.13 1.68
C VAL A 254 -7.67 11.30 1.66
N GLU A 255 -6.53 11.08 1.01
CA GLU A 255 -5.62 12.14 0.59
C GLU A 255 -5.59 12.14 -0.94
N ALA A 256 -5.93 13.26 -1.57
CA ALA A 256 -6.05 13.38 -3.02
C ALA A 256 -5.25 14.57 -3.56
N LEU A 257 -4.68 14.42 -4.75
CA LEU A 257 -4.13 15.52 -5.52
C LEU A 257 -5.25 16.12 -6.37
N ARG A 258 -5.63 17.36 -6.08
CA ARG A 258 -6.50 18.17 -6.94
C ARG A 258 -5.64 18.79 -8.05
N LEU A 259 -5.82 18.29 -9.26
CA LEU A 259 -5.21 18.79 -10.49
C LEU A 259 -6.14 19.84 -11.12
N ASP A 260 -5.56 20.99 -11.47
CA ASP A 260 -6.27 22.07 -12.13
C ASP A 260 -6.81 21.65 -13.51
N GLY A 261 -8.10 21.94 -13.77
CA GLY A 261 -8.78 21.53 -14.98
C GLY A 261 -8.28 22.21 -16.24
N GLU A 262 -7.92 23.50 -16.18
CA GLU A 262 -7.41 24.25 -17.33
C GLU A 262 -6.03 23.73 -17.71
N LYS A 263 -5.12 23.57 -16.73
CA LYS A 263 -3.79 22.99 -16.95
C LYS A 263 -3.85 21.56 -17.47
N PHE A 264 -4.79 20.77 -17.00
CA PHE A 264 -5.01 19.43 -17.50
C PHE A 264 -5.52 19.42 -18.95
N GLN A 265 -6.43 20.33 -19.32
CA GLN A 265 -6.89 20.47 -20.70
C GLN A 265 -5.77 20.97 -21.64
N GLU A 266 -4.94 21.91 -21.19
CA GLU A 266 -3.73 22.35 -21.91
C GLU A 266 -2.76 21.17 -22.15
N LEU A 267 -2.57 20.31 -21.15
CA LEU A 267 -1.75 19.09 -21.29
C LEU A 267 -2.35 18.15 -22.36
N MET A 268 -3.65 17.85 -22.31
CA MET A 268 -4.31 17.01 -23.31
C MET A 268 -4.28 17.62 -24.73
N ALA A 269 -4.32 18.94 -24.85
CA ALA A 269 -4.23 19.62 -26.13
C ALA A 269 -2.83 19.51 -26.75
N ARG A 270 -1.77 19.59 -25.92
CA ARG A 270 -0.37 19.42 -26.33
C ARG A 270 -0.01 17.97 -26.62
N ASN A 271 -0.63 17.03 -25.91
CA ASN A 271 -0.25 15.62 -25.92
C ASN A 271 -1.41 14.70 -26.38
N PRO A 272 -1.49 14.34 -27.68
CA PRO A 272 -2.54 13.48 -28.22
C PRO A 272 -2.62 12.09 -27.58
N SER A 273 -1.49 11.54 -27.12
CA SER A 273 -1.44 10.26 -26.41
C SER A 273 -2.21 10.29 -25.09
N VAL A 274 -2.03 11.36 -24.30
CA VAL A 274 -2.77 11.58 -23.05
C VAL A 274 -4.25 11.76 -23.34
N ARG A 275 -4.60 12.58 -24.34
CA ARG A 275 -6.00 12.75 -24.76
C ARG A 275 -6.65 11.42 -25.12
N GLN A 276 -6.00 10.60 -25.95
CA GLN A 276 -6.55 9.31 -26.36
C GLN A 276 -6.76 8.38 -25.16
N LEU A 277 -5.77 8.29 -24.26
CA LEU A 277 -5.88 7.50 -23.03
C LEU A 277 -7.08 7.92 -22.18
N MET A 278 -7.29 9.23 -22.05
CA MET A 278 -8.40 9.81 -21.28
C MET A 278 -9.75 9.58 -21.96
N GLU A 279 -9.84 9.71 -23.28
CA GLU A 279 -11.05 9.41 -24.04
C GLU A 279 -11.43 7.92 -23.96
N ASP A 280 -10.45 7.01 -24.02
CA ASP A 280 -10.69 5.58 -23.87
C ASP A 280 -11.24 5.24 -22.47
N LYS A 281 -10.65 5.85 -21.42
CA LYS A 281 -11.15 5.77 -20.04
C LYS A 281 -12.56 6.34 -19.89
N TYR A 282 -12.83 7.50 -20.50
CA TYR A 282 -14.15 8.13 -20.52
C TYR A 282 -15.20 7.21 -21.13
N ARG A 283 -14.91 6.59 -22.29
CA ARG A 283 -15.84 5.64 -22.93
C ARG A 283 -16.11 4.43 -22.04
N GLY A 284 -15.09 3.88 -21.40
CA GLY A 284 -15.25 2.77 -20.44
C GLY A 284 -16.19 3.13 -19.30
N ARG A 285 -15.95 4.26 -18.62
CA ARG A 285 -16.80 4.73 -17.51
C ARG A 285 -18.21 5.09 -17.94
N MET A 286 -18.39 5.61 -19.15
CA MET A 286 -19.72 5.87 -19.70
C MET A 286 -20.54 4.59 -19.83
N LEU A 287 -19.95 3.51 -20.31
CA LEU A 287 -20.61 2.21 -20.40
C LEU A 287 -20.95 1.65 -19.02
N GLU A 288 -19.99 1.68 -18.08
CA GLU A 288 -20.20 1.25 -16.69
C GLU A 288 -21.35 2.03 -16.01
N ASN A 289 -21.41 3.34 -16.21
CA ASN A 289 -22.48 4.18 -15.66
C ASN A 289 -23.87 3.81 -16.22
N ILE A 290 -23.95 3.45 -17.51
CA ILE A 290 -25.21 3.02 -18.14
C ILE A 290 -25.63 1.63 -17.63
N GLU A 291 -24.68 0.70 -17.50
CA GLU A 291 -24.95 -0.65 -16.97
C GLU A 291 -25.40 -0.60 -15.52
N SER A 292 -24.75 0.22 -14.69
CA SER A 292 -25.09 0.39 -13.28
C SER A 292 -26.54 0.88 -13.07
N THR A 293 -27.07 1.68 -14.00
CA THR A 293 -28.47 2.15 -13.95
C THR A 293 -29.48 0.99 -14.10
N LYS A 294 -29.09 -0.12 -14.73
CA LYS A 294 -29.94 -1.31 -14.91
C LYS A 294 -29.92 -2.24 -13.69
N GLN A 295 -28.97 -2.09 -12.78
CA GLN A 295 -28.74 -3.00 -11.65
C GLN A 295 -28.62 -2.26 -10.31
N PRO A 296 -29.72 -1.67 -9.80
CA PRO A 296 -29.69 -0.93 -8.54
C PRO A 296 -29.30 -1.79 -7.32
N GLN A 297 -29.46 -3.12 -7.38
CA GLN A 297 -29.06 -4.04 -6.30
C GLN A 297 -27.54 -4.10 -6.11
N ALA A 298 -26.75 -3.97 -7.19
CA ALA A 298 -25.29 -3.96 -7.12
C ALA A 298 -24.77 -2.81 -6.26
N GLY A 299 -25.42 -1.64 -6.35
CA GLY A 299 -25.08 -0.49 -5.52
C GLY A 299 -25.26 -0.72 -4.03
N GLY A 300 -26.31 -1.45 -3.63
CA GLY A 300 -26.53 -1.85 -2.24
C GLY A 300 -25.42 -2.75 -1.72
N ILE A 301 -24.94 -3.70 -2.53
CA ILE A 301 -23.82 -4.58 -2.18
C ILE A 301 -22.53 -3.76 -2.02
N ILE A 302 -22.22 -2.86 -2.96
CA ILE A 302 -21.02 -2.02 -2.88
C ILE A 302 -21.05 -1.16 -1.60
N GLN A 303 -22.19 -0.51 -1.33
CA GLN A 303 -22.37 0.30 -0.12
C GLN A 303 -22.19 -0.52 1.16
N PHE A 304 -22.83 -1.68 1.25
CA PHE A 304 -22.68 -2.61 2.37
C PHE A 304 -21.21 -2.98 2.61
N LEU A 305 -20.48 -3.34 1.56
CA LEU A 305 -19.07 -3.74 1.67
C LEU A 305 -18.17 -2.60 2.12
N VAL A 306 -18.41 -1.38 1.64
CA VAL A 306 -17.70 -0.18 2.10
C VAL A 306 -17.96 0.07 3.59
N GLU A 307 -19.21 -0.03 4.05
CA GLU A 307 -19.57 0.09 5.47
C GLU A 307 -18.92 -1.01 6.32
N GLN A 308 -18.74 -2.20 5.74
CA GLN A 308 -17.96 -3.28 6.33
C GLN A 308 -16.46 -3.10 6.14
N GLY A 309 -15.96 -1.88 5.93
CA GLY A 309 -14.53 -1.56 5.94
C GLY A 309 -13.70 -2.23 4.84
N LEU A 310 -14.33 -2.66 3.75
CA LEU A 310 -13.59 -3.19 2.58
C LEU A 310 -12.89 -2.07 1.80
N GLY A 311 -13.23 -0.80 2.04
CA GLY A 311 -12.58 0.36 1.42
C GLY A 311 -11.09 0.54 1.77
N GLU A 312 -10.62 -0.11 2.82
CA GLU A 312 -9.18 -0.12 3.20
C GLU A 312 -8.60 -1.54 3.27
N ALA A 313 -9.38 -2.57 2.92
CA ALA A 313 -8.93 -3.95 2.97
C ALA A 313 -8.02 -4.26 1.76
N THR A 314 -6.96 -5.04 1.96
CA THR A 314 -6.21 -5.60 0.82
C THR A 314 -6.68 -7.01 0.46
N ASP A 315 -7.28 -7.70 1.43
CA ASP A 315 -7.83 -9.03 1.27
C ASP A 315 -8.93 -9.26 2.30
N VAL A 316 -10.08 -9.78 1.86
CA VAL A 316 -11.22 -10.04 2.73
C VAL A 316 -11.80 -11.43 2.46
N LEU A 317 -12.18 -12.12 3.52
CA LEU A 317 -12.98 -13.34 3.41
C LEU A 317 -14.45 -12.95 3.24
N LEU A 318 -15.06 -13.40 2.15
CA LEU A 318 -16.50 -13.34 1.91
C LEU A 318 -17.08 -14.74 1.85
N ILE A 319 -18.33 -14.89 2.26
CA ILE A 319 -19.07 -16.15 2.16
C ILE A 319 -20.36 -15.91 1.39
N ASP A 320 -20.54 -16.65 0.29
CA ASP A 320 -21.80 -16.71 -0.43
C ASP A 320 -22.78 -17.64 0.32
N GLU A 321 -23.75 -17.06 1.01
CA GLU A 321 -24.79 -17.79 1.75
C GLU A 321 -25.70 -18.62 0.83
N SER A 322 -25.75 -18.34 -0.48
CA SER A 322 -26.50 -19.19 -1.42
C SER A 322 -25.83 -20.55 -1.66
N LEU A 323 -24.51 -20.63 -1.45
CA LEU A 323 -23.71 -21.85 -1.59
C LEU A 323 -23.31 -22.45 -0.22
N CYS A 324 -23.37 -21.67 0.85
CA CYS A 324 -22.92 -22.08 2.18
C CYS A 324 -23.88 -23.10 2.80
N VAL A 325 -23.39 -24.33 3.02
CA VAL A 325 -24.16 -25.39 3.72
C VAL A 325 -23.93 -25.40 5.24
N ARG A 326 -23.27 -24.37 5.80
CA ARG A 326 -23.02 -24.19 7.24
C ARG A 326 -22.40 -25.41 7.93
N CYS A 327 -21.43 -26.05 7.29
CA CYS A 327 -20.73 -27.23 7.82
C CYS A 327 -19.59 -26.90 8.82
N ASP A 328 -19.24 -25.62 8.96
CA ASP A 328 -18.14 -25.06 9.76
C ASP A 328 -16.75 -25.58 9.40
N ASN A 329 -16.58 -26.19 8.22
CA ASN A 329 -15.27 -26.69 7.78
C ASN A 329 -14.24 -25.56 7.65
N CYS A 330 -14.67 -24.35 7.28
CA CYS A 330 -13.78 -23.19 7.20
C CYS A 330 -13.15 -22.81 8.56
N GLU A 331 -13.93 -22.87 9.65
CA GLU A 331 -13.45 -22.59 11.01
C GLU A 331 -12.66 -23.77 11.57
N LYS A 332 -13.17 -24.99 11.40
CA LYS A 332 -12.49 -26.20 11.86
C LYS A 332 -11.11 -26.33 11.24
N ALA A 333 -11.01 -26.13 9.93
CA ALA A 333 -9.73 -26.15 9.22
C ALA A 333 -8.81 -25.01 9.67
N CYS A 334 -9.35 -23.80 9.90
CA CYS A 334 -8.57 -22.69 10.45
C CYS A 334 -7.97 -23.05 11.81
N ALA A 335 -8.78 -23.59 12.73
CA ALA A 335 -8.31 -24.01 14.05
C ALA A 335 -7.27 -25.14 13.96
N GLU A 336 -7.50 -26.20 13.19
CA GLU A 336 -6.52 -27.29 13.01
C GLU A 336 -5.18 -26.78 12.47
N THR A 337 -5.26 -25.85 11.53
CA THR A 337 -4.09 -25.20 10.93
C THR A 337 -3.30 -24.38 11.96
N HIS A 338 -4.00 -23.75 12.90
CA HIS A 338 -3.43 -22.82 13.88
C HIS A 338 -3.53 -23.36 15.31
N PHE A 339 -3.13 -24.62 15.48
CA PHE A 339 -2.92 -25.28 16.78
C PHE A 339 -4.16 -25.30 17.69
N GLY A 340 -5.35 -25.45 17.12
CA GLY A 340 -6.61 -25.45 17.86
C GLY A 340 -7.18 -24.07 18.14
N GLN A 341 -6.60 -22.99 17.59
CA GLN A 341 -7.12 -21.64 17.74
C GLN A 341 -7.65 -21.11 16.41
N SER A 342 -8.98 -21.02 16.26
CA SER A 342 -9.56 -20.39 15.08
C SER A 342 -9.21 -18.90 15.06
N ARG A 343 -8.96 -18.39 13.85
CA ARG A 343 -8.71 -16.97 13.51
C ARG A 343 -9.81 -16.38 12.62
N LEU A 344 -10.93 -17.09 12.59
CA LEU A 344 -12.14 -16.83 11.83
C LEU A 344 -13.32 -17.16 12.75
N ASN A 345 -14.37 -16.36 12.66
CA ASN A 345 -15.70 -16.72 13.14
C ASN A 345 -16.67 -16.58 11.96
N ARG A 346 -17.21 -17.71 11.47
CA ARG A 346 -18.11 -17.78 10.31
C ARG A 346 -19.51 -17.27 10.64
N GLU A 347 -19.94 -17.41 11.89
CA GLU A 347 -21.29 -16.99 12.29
C GLU A 347 -21.37 -15.50 12.59
N ALA A 348 -20.27 -14.93 13.06
CA ALA A 348 -20.20 -13.52 13.41
C ALA A 348 -19.94 -12.65 12.17
N GLY A 349 -20.58 -11.50 12.12
CA GLY A 349 -20.46 -10.54 11.04
C GLY A 349 -21.79 -10.31 10.35
N PRO A 350 -21.92 -9.26 9.54
CA PRO A 350 -23.18 -8.95 8.89
C PRO A 350 -23.33 -9.66 7.54
N THR A 351 -24.57 -9.76 7.10
CA THR A 351 -24.95 -10.32 5.80
C THR A 351 -25.85 -9.31 5.08
N TYR A 352 -25.60 -9.11 3.79
CA TYR A 352 -26.48 -8.35 2.91
C TYR A 352 -26.70 -9.16 1.64
N GLU A 353 -27.97 -9.39 1.28
CA GLU A 353 -28.37 -10.35 0.25
C GLU A 353 -27.73 -11.74 0.51
N SER A 354 -26.99 -12.31 -0.44
CA SER A 354 -26.26 -13.56 -0.28
C SER A 354 -24.82 -13.38 0.21
N ILE A 355 -24.34 -12.15 0.42
CA ILE A 355 -22.95 -11.89 0.77
C ILE A 355 -22.81 -11.71 2.29
N HIS A 356 -22.12 -12.65 2.92
CA HIS A 356 -21.76 -12.60 4.33
C HIS A 356 -20.30 -12.18 4.50
N VAL A 357 -20.05 -11.21 5.39
CA VAL A 357 -18.70 -10.75 5.76
C VAL A 357 -18.37 -11.30 7.15
N PRO A 358 -17.77 -12.50 7.24
CA PRO A 358 -17.44 -13.09 8.53
C PRO A 358 -16.39 -12.29 9.29
N THR A 359 -16.31 -12.52 10.60
CA THR A 359 -15.28 -11.90 11.43
C THR A 359 -13.92 -12.55 11.15
N SER A 360 -13.13 -11.92 10.30
CA SER A 360 -11.76 -12.29 9.98
C SER A 360 -10.92 -11.07 9.60
N CYS A 361 -9.61 -11.16 9.79
CA CYS A 361 -8.70 -10.06 9.45
C CYS A 361 -8.79 -9.69 7.96
N ARG A 362 -8.90 -8.38 7.71
CA ARG A 362 -9.00 -7.75 6.37
C ARG A 362 -7.67 -7.28 5.77
N HIS A 363 -6.60 -7.51 6.54
CA HIS A 363 -5.23 -7.15 6.16
C HIS A 363 -5.11 -5.70 5.66
N CYS A 364 -5.74 -4.75 6.35
CA CYS A 364 -5.91 -3.36 5.89
C CYS A 364 -4.62 -2.77 5.28
N GLU A 365 -4.77 -1.95 4.23
CA GLU A 365 -3.66 -1.25 3.57
C GLU A 365 -2.86 -0.44 4.59
N HIS A 366 -3.56 0.24 5.50
CA HIS A 366 -3.01 0.94 6.66
C HIS A 366 -3.47 0.22 7.94
N PRO A 367 -2.68 -0.72 8.50
CA PRO A 367 -3.14 -1.56 9.60
C PRO A 367 -3.27 -0.78 10.92
N HIS A 368 -4.50 -0.47 11.33
CA HIS A 368 -4.79 0.15 12.64
C HIS A 368 -4.15 -0.61 13.80
N CYS A 369 -4.09 -1.94 13.71
CA CYS A 369 -3.51 -2.79 14.73
C CYS A 369 -1.99 -2.65 14.91
N MET A 370 -1.27 -2.15 13.89
CA MET A 370 0.18 -1.92 13.98
C MET A 370 0.51 -0.61 14.69
N VAL A 371 -0.44 0.32 14.72
CA VAL A 371 -0.31 1.57 15.47
C VAL A 371 -0.06 1.23 16.93
N ASP A 372 1.03 1.74 17.49
CA ASP A 372 1.43 1.57 18.88
C ASP A 372 1.67 0.12 19.33
N CYS A 373 2.31 -0.72 18.52
CA CYS A 373 2.82 -2.02 18.96
C CYS A 373 4.21 -1.87 19.61
N PRO A 374 4.35 -1.89 20.96
CA PRO A 374 5.63 -1.56 21.61
C PRO A 374 6.80 -2.49 21.21
N PRO A 375 6.61 -3.81 21.06
CA PRO A 375 7.69 -4.71 20.64
C PRO A 375 7.78 -4.90 19.12
N ASP A 376 7.04 -4.11 18.32
CA ASP A 376 6.94 -4.25 16.86
C ASP A 376 6.64 -5.70 16.42
N ALA A 377 5.66 -6.31 17.10
CA ALA A 377 5.28 -7.70 16.91
C ALA A 377 4.29 -7.91 15.76
N LEU A 378 3.55 -6.88 15.35
CA LEU A 378 2.70 -6.94 14.17
C LEU A 378 3.48 -6.47 12.96
N ARG A 379 3.73 -7.39 12.03
CA ARG A 379 4.55 -7.14 10.85
C ARG A 379 3.76 -7.45 9.60
N ARG A 380 4.15 -6.87 8.48
CA ARG A 380 3.55 -7.11 7.16
C ARG A 380 4.54 -7.90 6.32
N ASN A 381 4.15 -9.06 5.80
CA ASN A 381 5.02 -9.86 4.93
C ASN A 381 5.02 -9.31 3.49
N PRO A 382 6.00 -9.73 2.64
CA PRO A 382 5.82 -10.27 1.30
C PRO A 382 4.63 -9.84 0.46
N ASN A 383 3.50 -10.35 0.91
CA ASN A 383 2.25 -10.45 0.16
C ASN A 383 1.20 -9.47 0.71
N GLY A 384 1.57 -8.64 1.70
CA GLY A 384 0.71 -7.60 2.28
C GLY A 384 -0.04 -8.10 3.51
N GLU A 385 0.19 -9.35 3.87
CA GLU A 385 -0.47 -10.00 4.97
C GLU A 385 0.17 -9.52 6.27
N VAL A 386 -0.63 -8.81 7.06
CA VAL A 386 -0.23 -8.48 8.43
C VAL A 386 -0.30 -9.74 9.28
N TYR A 387 0.75 -10.06 10.03
CA TYR A 387 0.86 -11.23 10.91
C TYR A 387 1.46 -10.83 12.27
N VAL A 388 1.32 -11.73 13.26
CA VAL A 388 1.88 -11.56 14.60
C VAL A 388 3.16 -12.39 14.69
N SER A 389 4.27 -11.77 15.07
CA SER A 389 5.56 -12.42 15.29
C SER A 389 5.71 -12.92 16.73
N ASP A 390 6.79 -13.66 16.98
CA ASP A 390 7.09 -14.19 18.31
C ASP A 390 7.46 -13.14 19.35
N SER A 391 7.76 -11.89 18.94
CA SER A 391 8.04 -10.78 19.87
C SER A 391 6.78 -10.25 20.58
N CYS A 392 5.60 -10.80 20.31
CA CYS A 392 4.35 -10.39 20.95
C CYS A 392 4.38 -10.62 22.47
N ILE A 393 4.28 -9.52 23.23
CA ILE A 393 4.26 -9.51 24.70
C ILE A 393 2.85 -9.55 25.30
N GLY A 394 1.80 -9.51 24.47
CA GLY A 394 0.43 -9.63 24.96
C GLY A 394 -0.24 -8.36 25.52
N CYS A 395 0.23 -7.16 25.18
CA CYS A 395 -0.29 -5.90 25.75
C CYS A 395 -1.73 -5.52 25.34
N GLY A 396 -2.25 -6.10 24.25
CA GLY A 396 -3.62 -5.87 23.78
C GLY A 396 -3.86 -4.55 23.03
N ASN A 397 -2.84 -3.73 22.74
CA ASN A 397 -3.02 -2.50 21.95
C ASN A 397 -3.66 -2.79 20.58
N CYS A 398 -3.18 -3.83 19.90
CA CYS A 398 -3.70 -4.25 18.60
C CYS A 398 -5.17 -4.71 18.61
N GLU A 399 -5.64 -5.30 19.72
CA GLU A 399 -7.04 -5.70 19.91
C GLU A 399 -7.92 -4.45 20.08
N ARG A 400 -7.48 -3.47 20.87
CA ARG A 400 -8.18 -2.17 21.03
C ARG A 400 -8.20 -1.34 19.75
N ASN A 401 -7.10 -1.35 19.01
CA ASN A 401 -6.94 -0.51 17.82
C ASN A 401 -7.61 -1.11 16.59
N CYS A 402 -8.05 -2.38 16.62
CA CYS A 402 -8.75 -2.96 15.47
C CYS A 402 -10.22 -2.51 15.46
N PRO A 403 -10.66 -1.66 14.50
CA PRO A 403 -12.04 -1.18 14.46
C PRO A 403 -13.05 -2.29 14.13
N TYR A 404 -12.57 -3.45 13.72
CA TYR A 404 -13.37 -4.58 13.23
C TYR A 404 -13.45 -5.73 14.22
N GLY A 405 -12.79 -5.63 15.38
CA GLY A 405 -12.83 -6.66 16.41
C GLY A 405 -12.27 -8.02 15.97
N VAL A 406 -11.38 -8.06 14.96
CA VAL A 406 -10.85 -9.31 14.38
C VAL A 406 -9.60 -9.84 15.07
N ILE A 407 -9.01 -9.06 15.97
CA ILE A 407 -7.84 -9.44 16.77
C ILE A 407 -8.29 -9.69 18.19
N HIS A 408 -7.91 -10.83 18.76
CA HIS A 408 -8.19 -11.16 20.15
C HIS A 408 -6.96 -11.71 20.87
N MET A 409 -6.92 -11.54 22.19
CA MET A 409 -5.82 -12.02 23.02
C MET A 409 -6.09 -13.42 23.57
N ALA A 410 -5.36 -14.43 23.07
CA ALA A 410 -5.51 -15.82 23.51
C ALA A 410 -4.18 -16.41 24.01
N ALA A 411 -4.26 -17.33 24.97
CA ALA A 411 -3.11 -18.12 25.38
C ALA A 411 -2.79 -19.16 24.29
N PRO A 412 -1.52 -19.54 24.11
CA PRO A 412 -1.17 -20.67 23.26
C PRO A 412 -1.93 -21.93 23.69
N GLN A 413 -2.54 -22.60 22.72
CA GLN A 413 -3.35 -23.79 22.97
C GLN A 413 -2.45 -25.03 23.13
N PRO A 414 -2.82 -25.98 24.01
CA PRO A 414 -2.07 -27.22 24.18
C PRO A 414 -2.22 -28.12 22.93
N LYS A 415 -1.18 -28.91 22.65
CA LYS A 415 -1.16 -29.78 21.48
C LYS A 415 -2.24 -30.85 21.58
N LYS A 416 -3.13 -30.90 20.58
CA LYS A 416 -4.17 -31.92 20.47
C LYS A 416 -3.60 -33.29 20.08
N PRO A 417 -4.26 -34.40 20.49
CA PRO A 417 -4.00 -35.72 19.94
C PRO A 417 -4.22 -35.74 18.43
N GLY A 418 -3.47 -36.60 17.71
CA GLY A 418 -3.61 -36.70 16.26
C GLY A 418 -4.98 -37.27 15.84
N LEU A 419 -5.39 -36.99 14.60
CA LEU A 419 -6.71 -37.38 14.06
C LEU A 419 -7.04 -38.87 14.26
N LEU A 420 -6.08 -39.76 14.02
CA LEU A 420 -6.26 -41.22 14.22
C LEU A 420 -6.45 -41.59 15.70
N GLN A 421 -5.81 -40.88 16.63
CA GLN A 421 -5.97 -41.15 18.05
C GLN A 421 -7.35 -40.73 18.56
N TRP A 422 -7.86 -39.60 18.06
CA TRP A 422 -9.22 -39.19 18.31
C TRP A 422 -10.22 -40.17 17.69
N LEU A 423 -10.07 -40.48 16.40
CA LEU A 423 -11.02 -41.31 15.65
C LEU A 423 -11.10 -42.75 16.19
N LEU A 424 -9.96 -43.37 16.51
CA LEU A 424 -9.91 -44.78 16.92
C LEU A 424 -10.07 -44.98 18.43
N PHE A 425 -9.69 -43.99 19.26
CA PHE A 425 -9.63 -44.16 20.71
C PHE A 425 -10.38 -43.09 21.51
N GLY A 426 -11.05 -42.14 20.85
CA GLY A 426 -11.76 -41.04 21.52
C GLY A 426 -10.85 -40.15 22.37
N ARG A 427 -9.55 -40.11 22.06
CA ARG A 427 -8.58 -39.33 22.85
C ARG A 427 -8.64 -37.86 22.47
N GLY A 428 -9.08 -37.02 23.43
CA GLY A 428 -9.08 -35.56 23.32
C GLY A 428 -10.18 -35.01 22.39
N PRO A 429 -10.16 -33.70 22.12
CA PRO A 429 -11.17 -33.04 21.32
C PRO A 429 -11.04 -33.39 19.84
N GLY A 430 -12.17 -33.48 19.14
CA GLY A 430 -12.23 -33.70 17.69
C GLY A 430 -11.74 -32.49 16.88
N PRO A 431 -11.76 -32.56 15.54
CA PRO A 431 -11.26 -31.50 14.67
C PRO A 431 -11.91 -30.13 14.97
N GLY A 432 -11.09 -29.08 14.96
CA GLY A 432 -11.49 -27.71 15.24
C GLY A 432 -10.97 -27.17 16.58
N GLN A 433 -11.57 -26.08 17.04
CA GLN A 433 -11.19 -25.44 18.29
C GLN A 433 -11.67 -26.28 19.49
N PRO A 434 -10.80 -26.60 20.46
CA PRO A 434 -11.22 -27.28 21.68
C PRO A 434 -12.25 -26.49 22.48
N ASP A 435 -13.13 -27.20 23.17
CA ASP A 435 -14.05 -26.57 24.12
C ASP A 435 -13.30 -26.03 25.36
N ALA A 436 -13.97 -25.12 26.07
CA ALA A 436 -13.39 -24.47 27.24
C ALA A 436 -13.13 -25.44 28.41
N GLU A 437 -13.90 -26.53 28.50
CA GLU A 437 -13.78 -27.53 29.56
C GLU A 437 -12.47 -28.32 29.41
N TRP A 438 -12.18 -28.80 28.20
CA TRP A 438 -10.94 -29.49 27.88
C TRP A 438 -9.73 -28.59 28.08
N LEU A 439 -9.81 -27.31 27.67
CA LEU A 439 -8.73 -26.34 27.89
C LEU A 439 -8.47 -26.08 29.37
N ALA A 440 -9.53 -25.93 30.18
CA ALA A 440 -9.40 -25.76 31.62
C ALA A 440 -8.72 -26.97 32.28
N ALA A 441 -8.98 -28.19 31.79
CA ALA A 441 -8.38 -29.42 32.29
C ALA A 441 -6.87 -29.53 32.02
N GLN A 442 -6.34 -28.81 31.01
CA GLN A 442 -4.90 -28.80 30.69
C GLN A 442 -4.08 -27.81 31.54
N GLY A 443 -4.73 -27.00 32.39
CA GLY A 443 -4.08 -26.03 33.28
C GLY A 443 -3.99 -24.61 32.70
N LYS A 444 -3.36 -23.69 33.46
CA LYS A 444 -3.20 -22.28 33.02
C LYS A 444 -2.25 -22.22 31.83
N GLY A 445 -2.75 -21.76 30.68
CA GLY A 445 -1.96 -21.53 29.48
C GLY A 445 -0.86 -20.47 29.67
N GLY A 446 0.05 -20.40 28.68
CA GLY A 446 1.12 -19.40 28.66
C GLY A 446 0.61 -17.95 28.53
N ALA A 447 1.55 -17.00 28.49
CA ALA A 447 1.21 -15.59 28.28
C ALA A 447 0.36 -15.40 27.01
N LYS A 448 -0.70 -14.61 27.11
CA LYS A 448 -1.60 -14.34 25.99
C LYS A 448 -0.83 -13.65 24.86
N LYS A 449 -1.03 -14.12 23.63
CA LYS A 449 -0.52 -13.48 22.41
C LYS A 449 -1.70 -13.03 21.54
N ALA A 450 -1.42 -12.07 20.67
CA ALA A 450 -2.42 -11.59 19.72
C ALA A 450 -2.70 -12.70 18.71
N VAL A 451 -3.98 -12.96 18.48
CA VAL A 451 -4.48 -13.94 17.51
C VAL A 451 -5.28 -13.19 16.47
N LYS A 452 -4.93 -13.43 15.21
CA LYS A 452 -5.61 -12.90 14.03
C LYS A 452 -5.27 -13.75 12.83
N CYS A 453 -6.07 -13.66 11.76
CA CYS A 453 -5.74 -14.35 10.51
C CYS A 453 -4.43 -13.79 9.94
N ASP A 454 -3.57 -14.69 9.47
CA ASP A 454 -2.31 -14.43 8.78
C ASP A 454 -2.34 -14.97 7.34
N MET A 455 -3.55 -15.18 6.79
CA MET A 455 -3.79 -15.78 5.48
C MET A 455 -3.12 -17.14 5.24
N CYS A 456 -2.76 -17.86 6.31
CA CYS A 456 -2.00 -19.10 6.19
C CYS A 456 -0.69 -18.89 5.41
N LYS A 457 -0.02 -17.74 5.61
CA LYS A 457 1.17 -17.30 4.87
C LYS A 457 2.29 -18.34 4.74
N ASP A 458 2.41 -19.23 5.73
CA ASP A 458 3.46 -20.25 5.80
C ASP A 458 2.99 -21.63 5.28
N ILE A 459 1.85 -21.69 4.57
CA ILE A 459 1.20 -22.94 4.16
C ILE A 459 1.02 -22.99 2.66
N GLU A 460 1.61 -24.03 2.07
CA GLU A 460 1.47 -24.34 0.65
C GLU A 460 -0.01 -24.56 0.29
N GLY A 461 -0.48 -23.87 -0.75
CA GLY A 461 -1.87 -23.86 -1.23
C GLY A 461 -2.82 -22.86 -0.55
N GLY A 462 -2.32 -21.98 0.32
CA GLY A 462 -3.06 -20.76 0.74
C GLY A 462 -4.09 -20.97 1.87
N ALA A 463 -5.07 -20.07 1.95
CA ALA A 463 -6.03 -20.00 3.06
C ALA A 463 -6.81 -21.31 3.27
N SER A 464 -6.62 -21.95 4.43
CA SER A 464 -7.27 -23.22 4.76
C SER A 464 -8.80 -23.10 4.85
N CYS A 465 -9.30 -21.94 5.28
CA CYS A 465 -10.74 -21.66 5.35
C CYS A 465 -11.44 -21.71 3.97
N VAL A 466 -10.75 -21.32 2.90
CA VAL A 466 -11.24 -21.38 1.51
C VAL A 466 -11.17 -22.82 0.99
N ARG A 467 -10.00 -23.46 1.12
CA ARG A 467 -9.78 -24.83 0.64
C ARG A 467 -10.67 -25.89 1.29
N ALA A 468 -11.04 -25.66 2.55
CA ALA A 468 -11.91 -26.57 3.29
C ALA A 468 -13.40 -26.38 2.96
N CYS A 469 -13.77 -25.37 2.16
CA CYS A 469 -15.15 -25.15 1.77
C CYS A 469 -15.56 -26.14 0.66
N PRO A 470 -16.49 -27.08 0.94
CA PRO A 470 -16.85 -28.12 -0.04
C PRO A 470 -17.67 -27.61 -1.21
N THR A 471 -18.31 -26.44 -1.07
CA THR A 471 -19.18 -25.84 -2.09
C THR A 471 -18.54 -24.66 -2.81
N GLY A 472 -17.33 -24.25 -2.41
CA GLY A 472 -16.70 -23.04 -2.94
C GLY A 472 -17.30 -21.73 -2.41
N ALA A 473 -18.21 -21.78 -1.44
CA ALA A 473 -18.88 -20.59 -0.87
C ALA A 473 -17.94 -19.57 -0.22
N ALA A 474 -16.80 -20.00 0.33
CA ALA A 474 -15.89 -19.13 1.07
C ALA A 474 -14.75 -18.69 0.14
N LEU A 475 -14.59 -17.38 -0.03
CA LEU A 475 -13.68 -16.78 -1.01
C LEU A 475 -12.86 -15.67 -0.34
N ARG A 476 -11.57 -15.65 -0.63
CA ARG A 476 -10.67 -14.55 -0.28
C ARG A 476 -10.50 -13.68 -1.51
N VAL A 477 -10.87 -12.42 -1.42
CA VAL A 477 -10.90 -11.51 -2.58
C VAL A 477 -10.21 -10.19 -2.28
N ASN A 478 -9.55 -9.64 -3.31
CA ASN A 478 -9.14 -8.25 -3.28
C ASN A 478 -10.38 -7.36 -3.53
N PRO A 479 -10.65 -6.34 -2.69
CA PRO A 479 -11.85 -5.52 -2.85
C PRO A 479 -11.98 -4.86 -4.23
N SER A 480 -10.86 -4.42 -4.84
CA SER A 480 -10.90 -3.75 -6.14
C SER A 480 -11.35 -4.68 -7.28
N GLU A 481 -11.06 -5.98 -7.18
CA GLU A 481 -11.54 -6.99 -8.13
C GLU A 481 -13.00 -7.34 -7.85
N PHE A 482 -13.34 -7.50 -6.57
CA PHE A 482 -14.70 -7.85 -6.17
C PHE A 482 -15.71 -6.76 -6.58
N PHE A 483 -15.39 -5.49 -6.34
CA PHE A 483 -16.26 -4.39 -6.74
C PHE A 483 -16.48 -4.33 -8.26
N LYS A 484 -15.47 -4.66 -9.08
CA LYS A 484 -15.63 -4.75 -10.54
C LYS A 484 -16.56 -5.88 -10.97
N ILE A 485 -16.49 -7.03 -10.28
CA ILE A 485 -17.37 -8.16 -10.56
C ILE A 485 -18.82 -7.81 -10.20
N VAL A 486 -19.02 -7.21 -9.01
CA VAL A 486 -20.34 -6.77 -8.54
C VAL A 486 -20.93 -5.69 -9.46
N SER A 487 -20.13 -4.72 -9.91
CA SER A 487 -20.61 -3.67 -10.83
C SER A 487 -20.98 -4.21 -12.22
N GLN A 488 -20.46 -5.37 -12.60
CA GLN A 488 -20.81 -6.09 -13.84
C GLN A 488 -21.99 -7.06 -13.66
N GLY A 489 -22.55 -7.17 -12.44
CA GLY A 489 -23.69 -8.02 -12.13
C GLY A 489 -23.42 -9.51 -12.25
N ARG A 490 -22.19 -9.92 -11.93
CA ARG A 490 -21.74 -11.32 -12.01
C ARG A 490 -21.61 -11.99 -10.66
#